data_AF-A0A067C4A7-F1
#
_entry.id   AF-A0A067C4A7-F1
#
_cell.length_a   1.000
_cell.length_b   1.000
_cell.length_c   1.000
_cell.angle_alpha   90.00
_cell.angle_beta   90.00
_cell.angle_gamma   90.00
#
_symmetry.space_group_name_H-M   'P 1'
#
loop_
_entity.id
_entity.type
_entity.pdbx_description
1 polymer ?
#
loop_
_entity_poly.entity_id
_entity_poly.type
_entity_poly.pdbx_seq_one_letter_code
_entity_poly.pdbx_strand_id
1 'polypeptide(L)'
;MVDSNVMATWASLQASLKEAIDAPANVEALRAIALEMEVLVRDFAAKDAALQLQATRVQAKLDVLQELKTEVLALQTHRLKHDQDVKLVTLNVGGRLFTTARETLLRMPGSYFDAMLSCDHWQPNEKGEYFLDLDPTLFPRVMKLLRTGALDQDGLSTRQLVELQEMLDYLQIDVLPEPSAPELAPLAWDPAHCSKSIELLAVQTNARQTTSGWGNVLASAPATTFAVHVDLGSRVEVGFLFLARDAFAPTPHATNSASRGWFFNCETRQVYSHLQRPKSAGVSPNTQGTVLLTVTWFPDEHSIGFAIHGSLLPTKLRGVPDGVVLYPMARLCTPGANVELVPSLQ
;
A
#
# COMPACT_ATOMS: atom_id res chain seq x y z
N MET A 1 -8.74 -39.44 59.15
CA MET A 1 -9.64 -39.98 60.21
C MET A 1 -9.84 -41.49 60.15
N VAL A 2 -9.53 -42.19 59.04
CA VAL A 2 -9.75 -43.65 58.90
C VAL A 2 -8.64 -44.50 59.56
N ASP A 3 -7.44 -43.94 59.79
CA ASP A 3 -6.28 -44.71 60.31
C ASP A 3 -6.34 -44.98 61.82
N SER A 4 -7.02 -44.13 62.60
CA SER A 4 -7.03 -44.27 64.07
C SER A 4 -7.80 -45.51 64.53
N ASN A 5 -8.80 -45.95 63.78
CA ASN A 5 -9.67 -47.05 64.19
C ASN A 5 -9.02 -48.41 63.89
N VAL A 6 -8.35 -48.54 62.72
CA VAL A 6 -7.65 -49.77 62.32
C VAL A 6 -6.45 -50.05 63.23
N MET A 7 -5.70 -49.01 63.60
CA MET A 7 -4.57 -49.14 64.51
C MET A 7 -5.01 -49.49 65.93
N ALA A 8 -6.15 -48.96 66.38
CA ALA A 8 -6.73 -49.30 67.69
C ALA A 8 -7.24 -50.76 67.71
N THR A 9 -7.93 -51.21 66.66
CA THR A 9 -8.38 -52.61 66.55
C THR A 9 -7.21 -53.58 66.44
N TRP A 10 -6.14 -53.21 65.72
CA TRP A 10 -4.93 -54.04 65.61
C TRP A 10 -4.21 -54.16 66.96
N ALA A 11 -4.08 -53.05 67.70
CA ALA A 11 -3.49 -53.06 69.03
C ALA A 11 -4.32 -53.90 70.04
N SER A 12 -5.66 -53.83 69.96
CA SER A 12 -6.56 -54.68 70.75
C SER A 12 -6.36 -56.16 70.46
N LEU A 13 -6.30 -56.52 69.17
CA LEU A 13 -6.14 -57.90 68.72
C LEU A 13 -4.76 -58.48 69.09
N GLN A 14 -3.70 -57.66 69.04
CA GLN A 14 -2.38 -58.03 69.55
C GLN A 14 -2.37 -58.26 71.07
N ALA A 15 -3.11 -57.46 71.83
CA ALA A 15 -3.22 -57.61 73.28
C ALA A 15 -3.98 -58.90 73.65
N SER A 16 -5.12 -59.17 73.01
CA SER A 16 -5.90 -60.39 73.21
C SER A 16 -5.14 -61.66 72.78
N LEU A 17 -4.39 -61.61 71.68
CA LEU A 17 -3.54 -62.74 71.25
C LEU A 17 -2.44 -63.05 72.26
N LYS A 18 -1.82 -62.01 72.85
CA LYS A 18 -0.81 -62.18 73.89
C LYS A 18 -1.38 -62.80 75.16
N GLU A 19 -2.57 -62.39 75.57
CA GLU A 19 -3.28 -62.93 76.74
C GLU A 19 -3.71 -64.40 76.55
N ALA A 20 -4.07 -64.80 75.32
CA ALA A 20 -4.45 -66.17 75.00
C ALA A 20 -3.28 -67.18 74.96
N ILE A 21 -2.04 -66.71 74.72
CA ILE A 21 -0.84 -67.56 74.67
C ILE A 21 -0.34 -67.93 76.08
N ASP A 22 -0.56 -67.06 77.08
CA ASP A 22 -0.01 -67.21 78.44
C ASP A 22 -0.94 -67.97 79.42
N ALA A 23 -2.14 -68.40 79.01
CA ALA A 23 -3.13 -69.08 79.86
C ALA A 23 -3.42 -70.55 79.45
N PRO A 24 -3.76 -71.47 80.38
CA PRO A 24 -4.15 -72.84 80.04
C PRO A 24 -5.48 -72.84 79.28
N ALA A 25 -5.41 -72.92 77.94
CA ALA A 25 -6.48 -73.14 76.96
C ALA A 25 -7.85 -72.54 77.33
N ASN A 26 -7.97 -71.21 77.37
CA ASN A 26 -9.27 -70.54 77.42
C ASN A 26 -9.87 -70.44 76.01
N VAL A 27 -10.69 -71.43 75.65
CA VAL A 27 -11.34 -71.58 74.33
C VAL A 27 -12.19 -70.36 73.96
N GLU A 28 -12.75 -69.63 74.93
CA GLU A 28 -13.53 -68.42 74.68
C GLU A 28 -12.67 -67.24 74.22
N ALA A 29 -11.45 -67.09 74.77
CA ALA A 29 -10.51 -66.04 74.34
C ALA A 29 -10.03 -66.27 72.89
N LEU A 30 -9.73 -67.53 72.52
CA LEU A 30 -9.38 -67.89 71.14
C LEU A 30 -10.55 -67.68 70.16
N ARG A 31 -11.79 -67.93 70.60
CA ARG A 31 -12.99 -67.64 69.80
C ARG A 31 -13.19 -66.14 69.58
N ALA A 32 -12.96 -65.31 70.60
CA ALA A 32 -13.05 -63.86 70.47
C ALA A 32 -12.05 -63.31 69.45
N ILE A 33 -10.79 -63.76 69.52
CA ILE A 33 -9.74 -63.36 68.55
C ILE A 33 -10.09 -63.81 67.13
N ALA A 34 -10.61 -65.03 66.96
CA ALA A 34 -11.05 -65.51 65.65
C ALA A 34 -12.17 -64.64 65.07
N LEU A 35 -13.11 -64.20 65.91
CA LEU A 35 -14.23 -63.34 65.50
C LEU A 35 -13.77 -61.93 65.11
N GLU A 36 -12.83 -61.34 65.86
CA GLU A 36 -12.22 -60.05 65.53
C GLU A 36 -11.42 -60.11 64.21
N MET A 37 -10.69 -61.20 63.99
CA MET A 37 -9.94 -61.41 62.75
C MET A 37 -10.87 -61.57 61.55
N GLU A 38 -12.01 -62.26 61.70
CA GLU A 38 -13.02 -62.34 60.65
C GLU A 38 -13.61 -60.96 60.30
N VAL A 39 -13.84 -60.09 61.28
CA VAL A 39 -14.33 -58.72 61.05
C VAL A 39 -13.29 -57.91 60.27
N LEU A 40 -12.01 -57.97 60.64
CA LEU A 40 -10.95 -57.26 59.93
C LEU A 40 -10.76 -57.75 58.49
N VAL A 41 -10.86 -59.06 58.25
CA VAL A 41 -10.80 -59.63 56.90
C VAL A 41 -11.95 -59.10 56.04
N ARG A 42 -13.17 -59.00 56.59
CA ARG A 42 -14.32 -58.40 55.87
C ARG A 42 -14.11 -56.92 55.58
N ASP A 43 -13.63 -56.15 56.55
CA ASP A 43 -13.35 -54.72 56.39
C ASP A 43 -12.24 -54.47 55.35
N PHE A 44 -11.20 -55.30 55.34
CA PHE A 44 -10.14 -55.24 54.34
C PHE A 44 -10.66 -55.58 52.95
N ALA A 45 -11.47 -56.63 52.83
CA ALA A 45 -12.10 -56.99 51.56
C ALA A 45 -13.03 -55.88 51.04
N ALA A 46 -13.79 -55.23 51.93
CA ALA A 46 -14.65 -54.09 51.57
C ALA A 46 -13.83 -52.88 51.10
N LYS A 47 -12.70 -52.58 51.77
CA LYS A 47 -11.79 -51.50 51.36
C LYS A 47 -11.08 -51.80 50.04
N ASP A 48 -10.66 -53.05 49.81
CA ASP A 48 -10.04 -53.46 48.55
C ASP A 48 -11.04 -53.33 47.39
N ALA A 49 -12.29 -53.79 47.58
CA ALA A 49 -13.36 -53.59 46.60
C ALA A 49 -13.64 -52.11 46.31
N ALA A 50 -13.63 -51.25 47.33
CA ALA A 50 -13.79 -49.81 47.16
C ALA A 50 -12.61 -49.18 46.40
N LEU A 51 -11.37 -49.63 46.67
CA LEU A 51 -10.17 -49.16 45.98
C LEU A 51 -10.18 -49.59 44.50
N GLN A 52 -10.59 -50.82 44.21
CA GLN A 52 -10.76 -51.30 42.83
C GLN A 52 -11.84 -50.51 42.08
N LEU A 53 -12.94 -50.16 42.75
CA LEU A 53 -13.97 -49.30 42.17
C LEU A 53 -13.45 -47.88 41.89
N GLN A 54 -12.60 -47.35 42.76
CA GLN A 54 -11.99 -46.03 42.54
C GLN A 54 -10.98 -46.09 41.39
N ALA A 55 -10.17 -47.15 41.30
CA ALA A 55 -9.21 -47.35 40.22
C ALA A 55 -9.90 -47.45 38.85
N THR A 56 -10.99 -48.22 38.75
CA THR A 56 -11.79 -48.32 37.52
C THR A 56 -12.40 -46.97 37.12
N ARG A 57 -12.87 -46.16 38.08
CA ARG A 57 -13.38 -44.82 37.81
C ARG A 57 -12.30 -43.86 37.31
N VAL A 58 -11.08 -43.95 37.84
CA VAL A 58 -9.94 -43.15 37.37
C VAL A 58 -9.54 -43.57 35.96
N GLN A 59 -9.52 -44.87 35.68
CA GLN A 59 -9.23 -45.39 34.35
C GLN A 59 -10.24 -44.87 33.31
N ALA A 60 -11.54 -44.96 33.60
CA ALA A 60 -12.57 -44.44 32.70
C ALA A 60 -12.43 -42.93 32.41
N LYS A 61 -12.00 -42.13 33.40
CA LYS A 61 -11.72 -40.70 33.18
C LYS A 61 -10.49 -40.48 32.30
N LEU A 62 -9.47 -41.32 32.43
CA LEU A 62 -8.26 -41.23 31.62
C LEU A 62 -8.57 -41.55 30.16
N ASP A 63 -9.43 -42.54 29.90
CA ASP A 63 -9.86 -42.92 28.56
C ASP A 63 -10.60 -41.77 27.88
N VAL A 64 -11.56 -41.12 28.58
CA VAL A 64 -12.27 -39.93 28.09
C VAL A 64 -11.32 -38.76 27.81
N LEU A 65 -10.33 -38.53 28.68
CA LEU A 65 -9.33 -37.48 28.47
C LEU A 65 -8.44 -37.76 27.26
N GLN A 66 -8.11 -39.03 26.99
CA GLN A 66 -7.37 -39.42 25.80
C GLN A 66 -8.19 -39.18 24.53
N GLU A 67 -9.47 -39.57 24.53
CA GLU A 67 -10.38 -39.33 23.41
C GLU A 67 -10.52 -37.82 23.12
N LEU A 68 -10.80 -37.02 24.15
CA LEU A 68 -10.89 -35.56 24.02
C LEU A 68 -9.58 -34.94 23.51
N LYS A 69 -8.43 -35.44 23.99
CA LYS A 69 -7.11 -35.00 23.51
C LYS A 69 -6.92 -35.32 22.03
N THR A 70 -7.36 -36.49 21.57
CA THR A 70 -7.30 -36.86 20.15
C THR A 70 -8.22 -36.00 19.29
N GLU A 71 -9.43 -35.70 19.75
CA GLU A 71 -10.36 -34.79 19.06
C GLU A 71 -9.80 -33.38 18.97
N VAL A 72 -9.26 -32.84 20.07
CA VAL A 72 -8.64 -31.50 20.07
C VAL A 72 -7.47 -31.46 19.11
N LEU A 73 -6.63 -32.50 19.06
CA LEU A 73 -5.52 -32.57 18.11
C LEU A 73 -6.01 -32.69 16.66
N ALA A 74 -7.09 -33.44 16.40
CA ALA A 74 -7.72 -33.53 15.09
C ALA A 74 -8.29 -32.17 14.63
N LEU A 75 -8.95 -31.44 15.54
CA LEU A 75 -9.46 -30.09 15.27
C LEU A 75 -8.32 -29.08 15.07
N GLN A 76 -7.24 -29.18 15.84
CA GLN A 76 -6.05 -28.34 15.67
C GLN A 76 -5.35 -28.62 14.34
N THR A 77 -5.18 -29.89 13.96
CA THR A 77 -4.61 -30.25 12.66
C THR A 77 -5.52 -29.86 11.49
N HIS A 78 -6.84 -29.96 11.64
CA HIS A 78 -7.80 -29.44 10.65
C HIS A 78 -7.71 -27.91 10.51
N ARG A 79 -7.61 -27.19 11.63
CA ARG A 79 -7.37 -25.73 11.64
C ARG A 79 -6.03 -25.34 11.01
N LEU A 80 -4.96 -26.06 11.32
CA LEU A 80 -3.63 -25.80 10.75
C LEU A 80 -3.58 -26.11 9.25
N LYS A 81 -4.29 -27.16 8.78
CA LYS A 81 -4.48 -27.42 7.34
C LYS A 81 -5.27 -26.30 6.66
N HIS A 82 -6.29 -25.76 7.33
CA HIS A 82 -7.06 -24.62 6.84
C HIS A 82 -6.27 -23.30 6.82
N ASP A 83 -5.15 -23.19 7.55
CA ASP A 83 -4.25 -22.02 7.55
C ASP A 83 -3.04 -22.20 6.62
N GLN A 84 -2.66 -23.44 6.29
CA GLN A 84 -1.50 -23.74 5.44
C GLN A 84 -1.82 -23.92 3.95
N ASP A 85 -3.10 -24.04 3.58
CA ASP A 85 -3.48 -23.91 2.17
C ASP A 85 -3.37 -22.44 1.78
N VAL A 86 -2.54 -22.13 0.78
CA VAL A 86 -2.58 -20.88 0.03
C VAL A 86 -3.99 -20.78 -0.54
N LYS A 87 -4.94 -20.17 0.20
CA LYS A 87 -6.36 -20.16 -0.15
C LYS A 87 -6.56 -19.41 -1.45
N LEU A 88 -6.54 -20.14 -2.54
CA LEU A 88 -7.00 -19.63 -3.81
C LEU A 88 -8.49 -19.38 -3.69
N VAL A 89 -8.90 -18.15 -3.98
CA VAL A 89 -10.29 -17.72 -4.06
C VAL A 89 -10.63 -17.62 -5.55
N THR A 90 -11.76 -18.22 -5.93
CA THR A 90 -12.29 -18.12 -7.29
C THR A 90 -13.46 -17.13 -7.31
N LEU A 91 -13.33 -16.12 -8.16
CA LEU A 91 -14.34 -15.10 -8.44
C LEU A 91 -15.00 -15.42 -9.78
N ASN A 92 -16.32 -15.40 -9.83
CA ASN A 92 -17.13 -15.51 -11.03
C ASN A 92 -17.69 -14.12 -11.37
N VAL A 93 -17.07 -13.44 -12.33
CA VAL A 93 -17.37 -12.06 -12.70
C VAL A 93 -18.16 -12.06 -13.99
N GLY A 94 -19.46 -11.77 -13.93
CA GLY A 94 -20.34 -11.76 -15.11
C GLY A 94 -20.32 -13.08 -15.91
N GLY A 95 -20.03 -14.22 -15.26
CA GLY A 95 -19.90 -15.54 -15.89
C GLY A 95 -18.46 -15.98 -16.20
N ARG A 96 -17.44 -15.13 -16.02
CA ARG A 96 -16.03 -15.46 -16.25
C ARG A 96 -15.30 -15.73 -14.93
N LEU A 97 -14.59 -16.85 -14.86
CA LEU A 97 -13.85 -17.26 -13.67
C LEU A 97 -12.46 -16.61 -13.58
N PHE A 98 -12.12 -16.11 -12.40
CA PHE A 98 -10.83 -15.55 -12.03
C PHE A 98 -10.38 -16.14 -10.70
N THR A 99 -9.25 -16.85 -10.69
CA THR A 99 -8.69 -17.45 -9.48
C THR A 99 -7.44 -16.69 -9.03
N THR A 100 -7.33 -16.40 -7.73
CA THR A 100 -6.17 -15.69 -7.15
C THR A 100 -5.98 -16.05 -5.69
N ALA A 101 -4.84 -15.73 -5.09
CA ALA A 101 -4.64 -15.91 -3.65
C ALA A 101 -5.54 -14.97 -2.83
N ARG A 102 -6.09 -15.47 -1.71
CA ARG A 102 -6.88 -14.69 -0.74
C ARG A 102 -6.17 -13.42 -0.33
N GLU A 103 -4.86 -13.49 -0.08
CA GLU A 103 -4.01 -12.37 0.28
C GLU A 103 -3.98 -11.25 -0.77
N THR A 104 -4.09 -11.60 -2.06
CA THR A 104 -4.16 -10.60 -3.14
C THR A 104 -5.45 -9.79 -3.04
N LEU A 105 -6.56 -10.45 -2.71
CA LEU A 105 -7.86 -9.79 -2.54
C LEU A 105 -7.91 -8.92 -1.27
N LEU A 106 -7.19 -9.30 -0.22
CA LEU A 106 -7.09 -8.58 1.04
C LEU A 106 -6.03 -7.46 1.06
N ARG A 107 -5.33 -7.23 -0.06
CA ARG A 107 -4.26 -6.22 -0.11
C ARG A 107 -4.77 -4.78 0.02
N MET A 108 -6.05 -4.54 -0.28
CA MET A 108 -6.70 -3.25 -0.15
C MET A 108 -7.69 -3.31 1.02
N PRO A 109 -7.28 -2.92 2.25
CA PRO A 109 -8.17 -2.90 3.41
C PRO A 109 -9.35 -1.96 3.16
N GLY A 110 -10.54 -2.36 3.63
CA GLY A 110 -11.77 -1.59 3.44
C GLY A 110 -12.41 -1.71 2.05
N SER A 111 -11.79 -2.46 1.12
CA SER A 111 -12.41 -2.75 -0.18
C SER A 111 -13.54 -3.77 -0.05
N TYR A 112 -14.36 -3.89 -1.11
CA TYR A 112 -15.41 -4.88 -1.22
C TYR A 112 -14.89 -6.30 -0.94
N PHE A 113 -13.70 -6.64 -1.44
CA PHE A 113 -13.09 -7.95 -1.24
C PHE A 113 -12.68 -8.21 0.20
N ASP A 114 -12.20 -7.17 0.90
CA ASP A 114 -11.88 -7.25 2.32
C ASP A 114 -13.14 -7.53 3.15
N ALA A 115 -14.22 -6.78 2.89
CA ALA A 115 -15.52 -7.01 3.53
C ALA A 115 -16.10 -8.41 3.20
N MET A 116 -16.03 -8.82 1.94
CA MET A 116 -16.53 -10.11 1.45
C MET A 116 -15.81 -11.29 2.12
N LEU A 117 -14.49 -11.20 2.29
CA LEU A 117 -13.69 -12.31 2.83
C LEU A 117 -13.54 -12.29 4.35
N SER A 118 -13.90 -11.17 4.99
CA SER A 118 -13.85 -11.00 6.45
C SER A 118 -15.20 -11.23 7.14
N CYS A 119 -16.30 -11.27 6.38
CA CYS A 119 -17.65 -11.53 6.91
C CYS A 119 -18.17 -12.93 6.53
N ASP A 120 -18.63 -13.71 7.51
CA ASP A 120 -19.23 -15.06 7.30
C ASP A 120 -20.56 -15.04 6.52
N HIS A 121 -21.10 -13.86 6.21
CA HIS A 121 -22.34 -13.70 5.46
C HIS A 121 -22.17 -14.00 3.96
N TRP A 122 -20.98 -13.75 3.40
CA TRP A 122 -20.71 -13.96 1.99
C TRP A 122 -20.16 -15.37 1.79
N GLN A 123 -21.02 -16.26 1.29
CA GLN A 123 -20.65 -17.64 1.04
C GLN A 123 -20.51 -17.89 -0.46
N PRO A 124 -19.50 -18.67 -0.88
CA PRO A 124 -19.38 -19.07 -2.27
C PRO A 124 -20.51 -20.03 -2.66
N ASN A 125 -20.71 -20.20 -3.96
CA ASN A 125 -21.65 -21.20 -4.49
C ASN A 125 -21.17 -22.64 -4.23
N GLU A 126 -21.96 -23.63 -4.66
CA GLU A 126 -21.64 -25.07 -4.53
C GLU A 126 -20.27 -25.48 -5.13
N LYS A 127 -19.74 -24.67 -6.07
CA LYS A 127 -18.43 -24.88 -6.71
C LYS A 127 -17.28 -24.14 -6.01
N GLY A 128 -17.55 -23.40 -4.94
CA GLY A 128 -16.56 -22.58 -4.25
C GLY A 128 -16.27 -21.24 -4.93
N GLU A 129 -17.17 -20.73 -5.77
CA GLU A 129 -17.00 -19.47 -6.52
C GLU A 129 -17.82 -18.34 -5.89
N TYR A 130 -17.22 -17.15 -5.76
CA TYR A 130 -17.92 -15.92 -5.37
C TYR A 130 -18.43 -15.18 -6.61
N PHE A 131 -19.73 -14.94 -6.71
CA PHE A 131 -20.30 -14.26 -7.87
C PHE A 131 -20.26 -12.73 -7.74
N LEU A 132 -19.83 -12.07 -8.81
CA LEU A 132 -19.81 -10.62 -8.97
C LEU A 132 -20.58 -10.26 -10.24
N ASP A 133 -21.59 -9.40 -10.08
CA ASP A 133 -22.40 -8.90 -11.19
C ASP A 133 -21.71 -7.70 -11.87
N LEU A 134 -20.58 -7.95 -12.51
CA LEU A 134 -19.74 -6.96 -13.19
C LEU A 134 -19.36 -7.45 -14.59
N ASP A 135 -19.06 -6.52 -15.51
CA ASP A 135 -18.51 -6.86 -16.82
C ASP A 135 -17.08 -7.43 -16.69
N PRO A 136 -16.81 -8.65 -17.16
CA PRO A 136 -15.49 -9.27 -17.05
C PRO A 136 -14.41 -8.68 -17.97
N THR A 137 -14.75 -7.78 -18.89
CA THR A 137 -13.86 -7.27 -19.94
C THR A 137 -12.68 -6.49 -19.37
N LEU A 138 -12.94 -5.62 -18.40
CA LEU A 138 -11.91 -4.76 -17.76
C LEU A 138 -11.37 -5.33 -16.44
N PHE A 139 -12.02 -6.37 -15.90
CA PHE A 139 -11.64 -7.02 -14.65
C PHE A 139 -10.17 -7.51 -14.57
N PRO A 140 -9.51 -7.96 -15.67
CA PRO A 140 -8.07 -8.28 -15.62
C PRO A 140 -7.20 -7.12 -15.14
N ARG A 141 -7.61 -5.86 -15.37
CA ARG A 141 -6.88 -4.67 -14.90
C ARG A 141 -7.03 -4.48 -13.39
N VAL A 142 -8.22 -4.75 -12.84
CA VAL A 142 -8.45 -4.80 -11.38
C VAL A 142 -7.59 -5.91 -10.75
N MET A 143 -7.52 -7.08 -11.37
CA MET A 143 -6.66 -8.16 -10.89
C MET A 143 -5.17 -7.78 -10.93
N LYS A 144 -4.74 -7.04 -11.95
CA LYS A 144 -3.38 -6.49 -12.01
C LYS A 144 -3.16 -5.49 -10.88
N LEU A 145 -4.07 -4.53 -10.69
CA LEU A 145 -4.05 -3.57 -9.60
C LEU A 145 -3.90 -4.25 -8.23
N LEU A 146 -4.72 -5.24 -7.91
CA LEU A 146 -4.63 -5.97 -6.64
C LEU A 146 -3.29 -6.72 -6.48
N ARG A 147 -2.66 -7.15 -7.58
CA ARG A 147 -1.36 -7.84 -7.58
C ARG A 147 -0.15 -6.90 -7.57
N THR A 148 -0.26 -5.69 -8.09
CA THR A 148 0.91 -4.80 -8.27
C THR A 148 0.80 -3.47 -7.53
N GLY A 149 -0.38 -3.07 -7.06
CA GLY A 149 -0.64 -1.71 -6.56
C GLY A 149 -0.92 -0.69 -7.67
N ALA A 150 -0.39 -0.93 -8.88
CA ALA A 150 -0.54 -0.02 -10.01
C ALA A 150 -1.75 -0.34 -10.91
N LEU A 151 -2.54 0.70 -11.22
CA LEU A 151 -3.60 0.64 -12.21
C LEU A 151 -3.04 0.90 -13.61
N ASP A 152 -3.17 -0.09 -14.49
CA ASP A 152 -2.82 0.05 -15.91
C ASP A 152 -4.00 0.66 -16.68
N GLN A 153 -3.78 1.85 -17.25
CA GLN A 153 -4.76 2.56 -18.07
C GLN A 153 -4.34 2.63 -19.56
N ASP A 154 -3.20 2.03 -19.92
CA ASP A 154 -2.65 2.17 -21.27
C ASP A 154 -3.57 1.52 -22.31
N GLY A 155 -3.76 2.25 -23.41
CA GLY A 155 -4.56 1.81 -24.56
C GLY A 155 -6.07 1.74 -24.32
N LEU A 156 -6.58 2.25 -23.19
CA LEU A 156 -8.02 2.37 -22.95
C LEU A 156 -8.61 3.59 -23.65
N SER A 157 -9.77 3.41 -24.29
CA SER A 157 -10.59 4.53 -24.75
C SER A 157 -11.22 5.28 -23.58
N THR A 158 -11.64 6.54 -23.81
CA THR A 158 -12.33 7.35 -22.80
C THR A 158 -13.53 6.64 -22.17
N ARG A 159 -14.29 5.90 -22.97
CA ARG A 159 -15.43 5.10 -22.48
C ARG A 159 -14.99 3.98 -21.54
N GLN A 160 -13.94 3.25 -21.90
CA GLN A 160 -13.42 2.16 -21.06
C GLN A 160 -12.79 2.68 -19.77
N LEU A 161 -12.28 3.90 -19.74
CA LEU A 161 -11.81 4.54 -18.51
C LEU A 161 -12.97 4.83 -17.56
N VAL A 162 -14.10 5.32 -18.08
CA VAL A 162 -15.31 5.52 -17.27
C VAL A 162 -15.84 4.18 -16.74
N GLU A 163 -15.96 3.16 -17.60
CA GLU A 163 -16.41 1.82 -17.20
C GLU A 163 -15.47 1.17 -16.15
N LEU A 164 -14.15 1.41 -16.26
CA LEU A 164 -13.18 0.95 -15.26
C LEU A 164 -13.34 1.69 -13.94
N GLN A 165 -13.59 3.00 -13.97
CA GLN A 165 -13.81 3.80 -12.76
C GLN A 165 -15.06 3.34 -12.03
N GLU A 166 -16.18 3.15 -12.74
CA GLU A 166 -17.44 2.64 -12.17
C GLU A 166 -17.23 1.26 -11.51
N MET A 167 -16.41 0.40 -12.13
CA MET A 167 -16.05 -0.91 -11.54
C MET A 167 -15.24 -0.76 -10.25
N LEU A 168 -14.27 0.15 -10.20
CA LEU A 168 -13.46 0.41 -9.01
C LEU A 168 -14.31 0.98 -7.87
N ASP A 169 -15.23 1.89 -8.20
CA ASP A 169 -16.18 2.47 -7.26
C ASP A 169 -17.09 1.39 -6.66
N TYR A 170 -17.64 0.49 -7.48
CA TYR A 170 -18.42 -0.66 -7.01
C TYR A 170 -17.62 -1.55 -6.05
N LEU A 171 -16.36 -1.82 -6.40
CA LEU A 171 -15.47 -2.67 -5.61
C LEU A 171 -14.91 -1.94 -4.37
N GLN A 172 -15.27 -0.67 -4.16
CA GLN A 172 -14.75 0.17 -3.08
C GLN A 172 -13.21 0.17 -3.06
N ILE A 173 -12.61 0.13 -4.25
CA ILE A 173 -11.16 0.21 -4.38
C ILE A 173 -10.82 1.66 -4.62
N ASP A 174 -10.50 2.35 -3.51
CA ASP A 174 -9.82 3.62 -3.59
C ASP A 174 -8.42 3.37 -4.15
N VAL A 175 -8.26 3.60 -5.45
CA VAL A 175 -6.94 3.82 -6.01
C VAL A 175 -6.50 5.17 -5.46
N LEU A 176 -5.95 5.15 -4.24
CA LEU A 176 -5.08 6.23 -3.81
C LEU A 176 -4.12 6.44 -4.98
N PRO A 177 -4.04 7.65 -5.56
CA PRO A 177 -3.08 7.91 -6.61
C PRO A 177 -1.76 7.40 -6.07
N GLU A 178 -1.17 6.43 -6.77
CA GLU A 178 0.11 5.90 -6.32
C GLU A 178 1.04 7.08 -6.03
N PRO A 179 1.96 6.96 -5.06
CA PRO A 179 3.03 7.95 -4.83
C PRO A 179 4.02 8.04 -6.01
N SER A 180 3.56 7.78 -7.23
CA SER A 180 4.19 8.05 -8.51
C SER A 180 3.81 9.42 -9.09
N ALA A 181 2.93 10.19 -8.43
CA ALA A 181 3.18 11.62 -8.38
C ALA A 181 4.37 11.80 -7.43
N PRO A 182 5.56 12.25 -7.89
CA PRO A 182 6.62 12.61 -6.96
C PRO A 182 5.97 13.54 -5.93
N GLU A 183 6.07 13.16 -4.66
CA GLU A 183 5.93 14.08 -3.53
C GLU A 183 6.44 15.44 -4.01
N LEU A 184 5.57 16.45 -4.05
CA LEU A 184 5.75 17.77 -4.67
C LEU A 184 7.10 18.38 -4.25
N ALA A 185 8.18 17.90 -4.85
CA ALA A 185 9.42 18.61 -4.91
C ALA A 185 9.05 19.87 -5.68
N PRO A 186 9.16 21.05 -5.07
CA PRO A 186 8.87 22.28 -5.78
C PRO A 186 9.63 22.25 -7.09
N LEU A 187 8.93 22.58 -8.18
CA LEU A 187 9.49 22.57 -9.52
C LEU A 187 10.86 23.26 -9.49
N ALA A 188 11.91 22.52 -9.87
CA ALA A 188 13.28 22.99 -9.82
C ALA A 188 13.94 22.85 -11.19
N TRP A 189 15.03 23.56 -11.41
CA TRP A 189 15.89 23.39 -12.57
C TRP A 189 16.70 22.11 -12.45
N ASP A 190 16.77 21.32 -13.52
CA ASP A 190 17.47 20.04 -13.56
C ASP A 190 18.98 20.23 -13.81
N PRO A 191 19.86 19.85 -12.87
CA PRO A 191 21.31 19.88 -13.08
C PRO A 191 21.77 19.01 -14.25
N ALA A 192 21.07 17.92 -14.55
CA ALA A 192 21.43 17.01 -15.65
C ALA A 192 21.12 17.63 -17.03
N HIS A 193 20.12 18.52 -17.10
CA HIS A 193 19.69 19.22 -18.30
C HIS A 193 19.94 20.74 -18.17
N CYS A 194 21.18 21.08 -17.83
CA CYS A 194 21.64 22.46 -17.65
C CYS A 194 22.98 22.70 -18.37
N SER A 195 23.11 23.84 -19.05
CA SER A 195 24.40 24.26 -19.63
C SER A 195 25.46 24.45 -18.55
N LYS A 196 26.72 24.14 -18.88
CA LYS A 196 27.88 24.45 -18.02
C LYS A 196 28.08 25.96 -17.76
N SER A 197 27.47 26.82 -18.57
CA SER A 197 27.50 28.28 -18.40
C SER A 197 26.46 28.81 -17.41
N ILE A 198 25.53 27.97 -16.96
CA ILE A 198 24.49 28.32 -16.00
C ILE A 198 24.84 27.72 -14.64
N GLU A 199 24.84 28.58 -13.62
CA GLU A 199 24.97 28.21 -12.22
C GLU A 199 23.56 28.10 -11.61
N LEU A 200 23.29 26.97 -10.95
CA LEU A 200 22.04 26.75 -10.22
C LEU A 200 22.21 27.08 -8.74
N LEU A 201 21.33 27.93 -8.21
CA LEU A 201 21.35 28.49 -6.87
C LEU A 201 20.01 28.21 -6.15
N ALA A 202 19.96 28.51 -4.85
CA ALA A 202 18.72 28.45 -4.04
C ALA A 202 17.98 27.12 -4.16
N VAL A 203 18.68 26.00 -3.93
CA VAL A 203 18.11 24.64 -4.09
C VAL A 203 17.56 24.42 -5.50
N GLN A 204 18.34 24.85 -6.51
CA GLN A 204 18.04 24.69 -7.94
C GLN A 204 16.79 25.42 -8.43
N THR A 205 16.27 26.41 -7.68
CA THR A 205 15.15 27.24 -8.14
C THR A 205 15.62 28.44 -8.95
N ASN A 206 16.85 28.92 -8.75
CA ASN A 206 17.39 30.09 -9.43
C ASN A 206 18.51 29.68 -10.39
N ALA A 207 18.34 29.96 -11.68
CA ALA A 207 19.33 29.74 -12.71
C ALA A 207 19.98 31.06 -13.11
N ARG A 208 21.30 31.16 -12.97
CA ARG A 208 22.08 32.37 -13.28
C ARG A 208 23.14 32.11 -14.33
N GLN A 209 23.17 32.94 -15.37
CA GLN A 209 24.18 32.84 -16.43
C GLN A 209 25.51 33.44 -15.96
N THR A 210 26.61 32.69 -16.10
CA THR A 210 27.95 33.09 -15.63
C THR A 210 28.84 33.63 -16.75
N THR A 211 28.63 33.19 -18.00
CA THR A 211 29.44 33.59 -19.16
C THR A 211 28.60 34.33 -20.19
N SER A 212 29.25 35.02 -21.13
CA SER A 212 28.57 35.55 -22.31
C SER A 212 28.22 34.40 -23.26
N GLY A 213 27.07 34.53 -23.95
CA GLY A 213 26.55 33.52 -24.86
C GLY A 213 25.36 32.78 -24.25
N TRP A 214 24.56 32.15 -25.11
CA TRP A 214 23.33 31.49 -24.68
C TRP A 214 23.62 30.18 -23.94
N GLY A 215 23.11 30.09 -22.71
CA GLY A 215 22.89 28.84 -21.98
C GLY A 215 21.40 28.50 -21.92
N ASN A 216 21.09 27.24 -21.64
CA ASN A 216 19.76 26.72 -21.42
C ASN A 216 19.68 25.82 -20.20
N VAL A 217 18.50 25.79 -19.62
CA VAL A 217 18.18 24.96 -18.47
C VAL A 217 16.75 24.47 -18.59
N LEU A 218 16.54 23.19 -18.30
CA LEU A 218 15.24 22.53 -18.28
C LEU A 218 14.81 22.29 -16.83
N ALA A 219 13.52 22.31 -16.54
CA ALA A 219 13.02 21.87 -15.25
C ALA A 219 13.10 20.34 -15.06
N SER A 220 13.17 19.91 -13.80
CA SER A 220 13.29 18.51 -13.36
C SER A 220 12.04 17.67 -13.63
N ALA A 221 10.88 18.31 -13.80
CA ALA A 221 9.61 17.66 -14.03
C ALA A 221 8.79 18.41 -15.10
N PRO A 222 7.89 17.71 -15.81
CA PRO A 222 6.96 18.36 -16.71
C PRO A 222 5.91 19.17 -15.93
N ALA A 223 5.37 20.20 -16.56
CA ALA A 223 4.35 21.04 -15.95
C ALA A 223 3.35 21.56 -16.99
N THR A 224 2.08 21.73 -16.58
CA THR A 224 1.07 22.43 -17.38
C THR A 224 1.13 23.94 -17.15
N THR A 225 1.54 24.37 -15.96
CA THR A 225 1.74 25.77 -15.61
C THR A 225 2.98 25.92 -14.75
N PHE A 226 3.75 26.98 -14.98
CA PHE A 226 4.83 27.36 -14.08
C PHE A 226 4.98 28.88 -14.06
N ALA A 227 5.58 29.40 -13.01
CA ALA A 227 5.86 30.82 -12.87
C ALA A 227 7.34 31.06 -12.56
N VAL A 228 7.87 32.16 -13.08
CA VAL A 228 9.25 32.59 -12.83
C VAL A 228 9.33 34.07 -12.51
N HIS A 229 10.28 34.46 -11.67
CA HIS A 229 10.77 35.83 -11.62
C HIS A 229 11.83 36.02 -12.71
N VAL A 230 11.63 37.03 -13.54
CA VAL A 230 12.54 37.38 -14.63
C VAL A 230 12.57 38.88 -14.85
N ASP A 231 13.74 39.41 -15.21
CA ASP A 231 13.91 40.83 -15.52
C ASP A 231 13.47 41.15 -16.95
N LEU A 232 12.45 41.98 -17.03
CA LEU A 232 11.99 42.56 -18.27
C LEU A 232 13.06 43.52 -18.83
N GLY A 233 13.60 43.19 -20.00
CA GLY A 233 14.67 43.91 -20.70
C GLY A 233 15.98 43.11 -20.79
N SER A 234 16.06 42.01 -20.04
CA SER A 234 17.20 41.08 -20.09
C SER A 234 17.11 40.14 -21.30
N ARG A 235 18.28 39.64 -21.75
CA ARG A 235 18.37 38.64 -22.84
C ARG A 235 18.08 37.24 -22.31
N VAL A 236 16.82 37.06 -21.93
CA VAL A 236 16.29 35.84 -21.33
C VAL A 236 15.03 35.41 -22.09
N GLU A 237 14.88 34.11 -22.30
CA GLU A 237 13.69 33.52 -22.90
C GLU A 237 13.15 32.42 -22.01
N VAL A 238 11.83 32.44 -21.78
CA VAL A 238 11.16 31.51 -20.87
C VAL A 238 10.00 30.86 -21.60
N GLY A 239 9.82 29.56 -21.43
CA GLY A 239 8.77 28.85 -22.16
C GLY A 239 8.74 27.35 -21.93
N PHE A 240 8.08 26.65 -22.84
CA PHE A 240 8.00 25.20 -22.85
C PHE A 240 8.82 24.60 -23.98
N LEU A 241 9.42 23.44 -23.69
CA LEU A 241 10.04 22.56 -24.67
C LEU A 241 9.29 21.23 -24.74
N PHE A 242 9.13 20.71 -25.96
CA PHE A 242 8.77 19.32 -26.18
C PHE A 242 10.02 18.45 -26.25
N LEU A 243 10.23 17.55 -25.29
CA LEU A 243 11.34 16.60 -25.31
C LEU A 243 10.92 15.32 -26.05
N ALA A 244 11.47 15.12 -27.26
CA ALA A 244 11.78 13.77 -27.70
C ALA A 244 13.09 13.35 -27.00
N ARG A 245 13.20 12.07 -26.59
CA ARG A 245 14.24 11.52 -25.68
C ARG A 245 15.71 11.94 -25.91
N ASP A 246 16.07 12.47 -27.09
CA ASP A 246 17.44 12.86 -27.46
C ASP A 246 17.61 14.36 -27.83
N ALA A 247 16.65 15.23 -27.52
CA ALA A 247 16.55 16.58 -28.12
C ALA A 247 17.10 17.76 -27.27
N PHE A 248 17.50 17.55 -26.01
CA PHE A 248 18.09 18.63 -25.21
C PHE A 248 19.57 18.83 -25.57
N ALA A 249 19.89 19.97 -26.18
CA ALA A 249 21.27 20.36 -26.46
C ALA A 249 21.72 21.42 -25.44
N PRO A 250 22.73 21.15 -24.58
CA PRO A 250 23.16 22.07 -23.51
C PRO A 250 23.82 23.35 -24.02
N THR A 251 23.99 23.50 -25.32
CA THR A 251 24.43 24.75 -25.97
C THR A 251 23.59 24.95 -27.22
N PRO A 252 22.81 26.03 -27.34
CA PRO A 252 22.08 26.30 -28.56
C PRO A 252 23.06 26.55 -29.70
N HIS A 253 22.84 25.89 -30.85
CA HIS A 253 23.65 26.15 -32.04
C HIS A 253 23.50 27.61 -32.49
N ALA A 254 24.62 28.24 -32.86
CA ALA A 254 24.70 29.64 -33.30
C ALA A 254 23.79 29.95 -34.51
N THR A 255 23.33 28.93 -35.23
CA THR A 255 22.44 29.03 -36.39
C THR A 255 21.06 28.49 -36.04
N ASN A 256 20.22 29.28 -35.36
CA ASN A 256 18.75 29.32 -35.48
C ASN A 256 17.95 27.99 -35.55
N SER A 257 18.54 26.83 -35.22
CA SER A 257 17.89 25.54 -35.19
C SER A 257 17.08 25.51 -33.91
N ALA A 258 15.93 26.15 -34.01
CA ALA A 258 14.97 26.39 -32.96
C ALA A 258 14.73 25.08 -32.21
N SER A 259 15.12 25.07 -30.93
CA SER A 259 14.55 24.14 -29.97
C SER A 259 13.04 24.14 -30.19
N ARG A 260 12.45 22.97 -30.43
CA ARG A 260 11.02 22.80 -30.71
C ARG A 260 10.20 23.18 -29.47
N GLY A 261 9.96 24.46 -29.30
CA GLY A 261 9.33 25.03 -28.12
C GLY A 261 8.57 26.30 -28.40
N TRP A 262 8.05 26.88 -27.32
CA TRP A 262 7.20 28.06 -27.29
C TRP A 262 7.69 28.99 -26.20
N PHE A 263 8.08 30.20 -26.56
CA PHE A 263 8.86 31.06 -25.70
C PHE A 263 8.33 32.49 -25.68
N PHE A 264 8.49 33.12 -24.52
CA PHE A 264 8.43 34.56 -24.33
C PHE A 264 9.87 35.10 -24.26
N ASN A 265 10.17 36.10 -25.07
CA ASN A 265 11.45 36.78 -25.08
C ASN A 265 11.39 38.06 -24.21
N CYS A 266 12.18 38.07 -23.15
CA CYS A 266 12.21 39.15 -22.17
C CYS A 266 12.98 40.39 -22.66
N GLU A 267 13.71 40.34 -23.76
CA GLU A 267 14.37 41.50 -24.37
C GLU A 267 13.36 42.22 -25.29
N THR A 268 12.70 41.47 -26.16
CA THR A 268 11.85 42.03 -27.24
C THR A 268 10.37 42.12 -26.88
N ARG A 269 9.92 41.52 -25.77
CA ARG A 269 8.49 41.39 -25.39
C ARG A 269 7.66 40.63 -26.42
N GLN A 270 8.31 39.74 -27.16
CA GLN A 270 7.66 38.93 -28.18
C GLN A 270 7.48 37.50 -27.71
N VAL A 271 6.41 36.88 -28.19
CA VAL A 271 6.18 35.45 -28.07
C VAL A 271 6.42 34.80 -29.43
N TYR A 272 7.05 33.62 -29.43
CA TYR A 272 7.34 32.89 -30.66
C TYR A 272 7.42 31.39 -30.42
N SER A 273 7.33 30.60 -31.49
CA SER A 273 7.57 29.17 -31.43
C SER A 273 8.29 28.70 -32.70
N HIS A 274 8.72 27.44 -32.71
CA HIS A 274 9.25 26.81 -33.92
C HIS A 274 8.24 26.74 -35.08
N LEU A 275 6.94 26.95 -34.81
CA LEU A 275 5.86 26.97 -35.80
C LEU A 275 5.40 28.39 -36.16
N GLN A 276 5.73 29.39 -35.34
CA GLN A 276 5.19 30.73 -35.46
C GLN A 276 6.28 31.79 -35.31
N ARG A 277 6.31 32.72 -36.28
CA ARG A 277 7.19 33.88 -36.21
C ARG A 277 6.90 34.72 -34.94
N PRO A 278 7.91 35.46 -34.43
CA PRO A 278 7.72 36.33 -33.29
C PRO A 278 6.57 37.33 -33.47
N LYS A 279 5.71 37.41 -32.46
CA LYS A 279 4.57 38.34 -32.36
C LYS A 279 4.68 39.13 -31.08
N SER A 280 4.19 40.37 -31.08
CA SER A 280 4.10 41.15 -29.83
C SER A 280 3.23 40.41 -28.81
N ALA A 281 3.71 40.34 -27.56
CA ALA A 281 2.95 39.79 -26.45
C ALA A 281 1.91 40.79 -25.90
N GLY A 282 1.85 42.02 -26.43
CA GLY A 282 0.98 43.08 -25.91
C GLY A 282 1.53 43.79 -24.67
N VAL A 283 2.81 43.61 -24.37
CA VAL A 283 3.50 44.29 -23.24
C VAL A 283 4.25 45.51 -23.77
N SER A 284 4.14 46.63 -23.05
CA SER A 284 4.85 47.86 -23.43
C SER A 284 6.37 47.65 -23.39
N PRO A 285 7.14 48.15 -24.38
CA PRO A 285 8.60 48.13 -24.35
C PRO A 285 9.19 48.89 -23.16
N ASN A 286 8.46 49.89 -22.65
CA ASN A 286 8.91 50.74 -21.54
C ASN A 286 8.75 50.07 -20.17
N THR A 287 8.04 48.94 -20.09
CA THR A 287 7.95 48.17 -18.85
C THR A 287 9.31 47.53 -18.57
N GLN A 288 9.92 47.89 -17.44
CA GLN A 288 11.22 47.39 -16.98
C GLN A 288 11.11 46.84 -15.56
N GLY A 289 12.08 46.00 -15.19
CA GLY A 289 12.22 45.45 -13.84
C GLY A 289 11.81 43.97 -13.74
N THR A 290 11.97 43.41 -12.54
CA THR A 290 11.62 42.02 -12.26
C THR A 290 10.12 41.84 -12.25
N VAL A 291 9.62 40.88 -13.03
CA VAL A 291 8.20 40.52 -13.04
C VAL A 291 7.98 39.05 -12.75
N LEU A 292 6.78 38.74 -12.28
CA LEU A 292 6.29 37.37 -12.20
C LEU A 292 5.66 36.99 -13.55
N LEU A 293 6.38 36.20 -14.34
CA LEU A 293 5.91 35.65 -15.60
C LEU A 293 5.35 34.25 -15.37
N THR A 294 4.06 34.05 -15.66
CA THR A 294 3.41 32.74 -15.65
C THR A 294 3.24 32.24 -17.07
N VAL A 295 3.58 30.98 -17.32
CA VAL A 295 3.40 30.32 -18.60
C VAL A 295 2.47 29.13 -18.42
N THR A 296 1.41 29.07 -19.22
CA THR A 296 0.32 28.09 -19.09
C THR A 296 0.10 27.39 -20.42
N TRP A 297 0.13 26.06 -20.38
CA TRP A 297 -0.33 25.18 -21.44
C TRP A 297 -1.84 24.94 -21.31
N PHE A 298 -2.60 25.24 -22.36
CA PHE A 298 -4.04 25.02 -22.45
C PHE A 298 -4.33 23.85 -23.41
N PRO A 299 -4.49 22.61 -22.91
CA PRO A 299 -4.71 21.43 -23.74
C PRO A 299 -5.92 21.58 -24.68
N ASP A 300 -7.06 22.03 -24.14
CA ASP A 300 -8.32 22.15 -24.91
C ASP A 300 -8.25 23.17 -26.05
N GLU A 301 -7.37 24.17 -25.94
CA GLU A 301 -7.18 25.21 -26.97
C GLU A 301 -6.00 24.92 -27.91
N HIS A 302 -5.26 23.84 -27.65
CA HIS A 302 -3.97 23.53 -28.25
C HIS A 302 -3.02 24.74 -28.31
N SER A 303 -2.98 25.53 -27.22
CA SER A 303 -2.19 26.76 -27.16
C SER A 303 -1.47 27.02 -25.85
N ILE A 304 -0.38 27.80 -25.92
CA ILE A 304 0.36 28.29 -24.75
C ILE A 304 0.06 29.78 -24.57
N GLY A 305 -0.34 30.15 -23.35
CA GLY A 305 -0.52 31.52 -22.93
C GLY A 305 0.53 31.96 -21.93
N PHE A 306 0.68 33.27 -21.81
CA PHE A 306 1.62 33.94 -20.93
C PHE A 306 0.86 34.96 -20.11
N ALA A 307 1.18 35.12 -18.84
CA ALA A 307 0.61 36.14 -17.97
C ALA A 307 1.72 36.85 -17.20
N ILE A 308 1.57 38.16 -16.99
CA ILE A 308 2.48 38.95 -16.16
C ILE A 308 1.71 39.42 -14.93
N HIS A 309 2.23 39.12 -13.74
CA HIS A 309 1.56 39.39 -12.45
C HIS A 309 0.11 38.89 -12.42
N GLY A 310 -0.14 37.68 -12.98
CA GLY A 310 -1.46 37.07 -13.08
C GLY A 310 -2.37 37.62 -14.18
N SER A 311 -1.99 38.68 -14.89
CA SER A 311 -2.75 39.23 -16.01
C SER A 311 -2.38 38.54 -17.32
N LEU A 312 -3.31 37.80 -17.91
CA LEU A 312 -3.11 37.07 -19.16
C LEU A 312 -2.84 38.03 -20.33
N LEU A 313 -1.77 37.73 -21.08
CA LEU A 313 -1.39 38.48 -22.26
C LEU A 313 -2.28 38.10 -23.45
N PRO A 314 -2.57 39.06 -24.37
CA PRO A 314 -3.51 38.85 -25.47
C PRO A 314 -3.04 37.83 -26.51
N THR A 315 -1.73 37.60 -26.62
CA THR A 315 -1.17 36.73 -27.67
C THR A 315 -0.85 35.34 -27.11
N LYS A 316 -1.58 34.33 -27.60
CA LYS A 316 -1.32 32.90 -27.35
C LYS A 316 -0.56 32.27 -28.52
N LEU A 317 0.28 31.28 -28.24
CA LEU A 317 0.97 30.48 -29.25
C LEU A 317 0.28 29.13 -29.44
N ARG A 318 -0.38 28.95 -30.59
CA ARG A 318 -1.01 27.70 -31.03
C ARG A 318 -0.06 26.61 -31.54
N GLY A 319 -0.61 25.44 -31.82
CA GLY A 319 0.04 24.36 -32.57
C GLY A 319 0.82 23.38 -31.70
N VAL A 320 0.44 23.27 -30.43
CA VAL A 320 0.99 22.25 -29.54
C VAL A 320 0.19 20.94 -29.77
N PRO A 321 0.85 19.81 -30.06
CA PRO A 321 0.17 18.55 -30.34
C PRO A 321 -0.51 17.93 -29.10
N ASP A 322 -1.45 17.01 -29.33
CA ASP A 322 -2.12 16.28 -28.25
C ASP A 322 -1.26 15.21 -27.62
N GLY A 323 -1.48 14.96 -26.33
CA GLY A 323 -0.79 13.91 -25.57
C GLY A 323 0.71 14.18 -25.36
N VAL A 324 1.18 15.40 -25.64
CA VAL A 324 2.59 15.77 -25.45
C VAL A 324 2.89 16.22 -24.03
N VAL A 325 4.02 15.77 -23.52
CA VAL A 325 4.56 16.20 -22.23
C VAL A 325 5.47 17.41 -22.46
N LEU A 326 5.17 18.51 -21.77
CA LEU A 326 5.92 19.77 -21.89
C LEU A 326 6.76 20.02 -20.63
N TYR A 327 7.99 20.45 -20.85
CA TYR A 327 8.92 20.79 -19.79
C TYR A 327 9.19 22.29 -19.78
N PRO A 328 9.06 22.95 -18.61
CA PRO A 328 9.53 24.32 -18.43
C PRO A 328 11.01 24.46 -18.81
N MET A 329 11.33 25.55 -19.49
CA MET A 329 12.68 25.85 -19.97
C MET A 329 12.97 27.35 -19.87
N ALA A 330 14.21 27.67 -19.50
CA ALA A 330 14.76 29.01 -19.62
C ALA A 330 16.03 29.00 -20.48
N ARG A 331 16.25 30.11 -21.19
CA ARG A 331 17.48 30.41 -21.95
C ARG A 331 18.00 31.77 -21.52
N LEU A 332 19.29 31.86 -21.20
CA LEU A 332 19.91 33.06 -20.65
C LEU A 332 21.19 33.37 -21.44
N CYS A 333 21.38 34.62 -21.86
CA CYS A 333 22.52 35.01 -22.71
C CYS A 333 23.55 35.93 -22.03
N THR A 334 23.10 36.80 -21.14
CA THR A 334 23.92 37.86 -20.54
C THR A 334 24.47 37.43 -19.19
N PRO A 335 25.77 37.65 -18.90
CA PRO A 335 26.32 37.39 -17.57
C PRO A 335 25.52 38.11 -16.49
N GLY A 336 25.16 37.39 -15.43
CA GLY A 336 24.35 37.90 -14.33
C GLY A 336 22.83 37.86 -14.55
N ALA A 337 22.34 37.56 -15.76
CA ALA A 337 20.92 37.31 -15.97
C ALA A 337 20.47 36.09 -15.15
N ASN A 338 19.28 36.21 -14.56
CA ASN A 338 18.71 35.20 -13.69
C ASN A 338 17.27 34.86 -14.11
N VAL A 339 16.87 33.63 -13.78
CA VAL A 339 15.49 33.19 -13.82
C VAL A 339 15.24 32.33 -12.59
N GLU A 340 14.29 32.75 -11.76
CA GLU A 340 13.94 32.04 -10.54
C GLU A 340 12.56 31.41 -10.67
N LEU A 341 12.47 30.09 -10.53
CA LEU A 341 11.21 29.37 -10.43
C LEU A 341 10.51 29.75 -9.14
N VAL A 342 9.23 30.08 -9.27
CA VAL A 342 8.37 30.35 -8.12
C VAL A 342 7.67 29.04 -7.76
N PRO A 343 7.86 28.52 -6.54
CA PRO A 343 7.09 27.39 -6.05
C PRO A 343 5.61 27.75 -6.14
N SER A 344 4.81 26.92 -6.79
CA SER A 344 3.36 27.05 -6.78
C SER A 344 2.87 26.98 -5.32
N LEU A 345 2.48 28.13 -4.76
CA LEU A 345 1.71 28.19 -3.52
C LEU A 345 0.40 27.45 -3.80
N GLN A 346 0.19 26.34 -3.09
CA GLN A 346 -1.04 25.55 -3.13
C GLN A 346 -2.26 26.38 -2.72
#